data_AF-A0A923CA05-F1
#
_entry.id   AF-A0A923CA05-F1
#
_cell.length_a   1.000
_cell.length_b   1.000
_cell.length_c   1.000
_cell.angle_alpha   90.00
_cell.angle_beta   90.00
_cell.angle_gamma   90.00
#
_symmetry.space_group_name_H-M   'P 1'
#
loop_
_entity.id
_entity.type
_entity.pdbx_description
1 polymer ?
#
loop_
_entity_poly.entity_id
_entity_poly.type
_entity_poly.pdbx_seq_one_letter_code
_entity_poly.pdbx_strand_id
1 'polypeptide(L)'
;MSARDNAAMVQLLDLLESRYAIRVVWALSDGHPQTFRLLQDSVGGVTPNTLNTRLKELRAARLVEHGGDGYRLTSQGADLARRLTEVQRFASKWSQQLARSHSMATAPSRASAPRLGA
;
A
#
# COMPACT_ATOMS: atom_id res chain seq x y z
N MET A 1 -23.03 4.47 5.70
CA MET A 1 -22.09 3.66 6.50
C MET A 1 -22.49 3.77 7.95
N SER A 2 -22.68 2.66 8.65
CA SER A 2 -23.02 2.68 10.08
C SER A 2 -21.79 3.06 10.92
N ALA A 3 -21.99 3.49 12.16
CA ALA A 3 -20.88 3.76 13.10
C ALA A 3 -20.00 2.51 13.31
N ARG A 4 -20.59 1.31 13.25
CA ARG A 4 -19.87 0.03 13.33
C ARG A 4 -18.98 -0.20 12.10
N ASP A 5 -19.47 0.12 10.91
CA ASP A 5 -18.69 -0.03 9.67
C ASP A 5 -17.48 0.90 9.67
N ASN A 6 -17.65 2.12 10.18
CA ASN A 6 -16.55 3.08 10.33
C ASN A 6 -15.50 2.56 11.33
N ALA A 7 -15.92 2.03 12.47
CA ALA A 7 -15.00 1.45 13.46
C ALA A 7 -14.24 0.24 12.91
N ALA A 8 -14.88 -0.62 12.11
CA ALA A 8 -14.22 -1.74 11.45
C ALA A 8 -13.20 -1.28 10.39
N MET A 9 -13.54 -0.23 9.63
CA MET A 9 -12.65 0.38 8.65
C MET A 9 -11.42 0.98 9.31
N VAL A 10 -11.58 1.73 10.40
CA VAL A 10 -10.46 2.31 11.16
C VAL A 10 -9.55 1.20 11.68
N GLN A 11 -10.09 0.15 12.31
CA GLN A 11 -9.28 -0.99 12.79
C GLN A 11 -8.47 -1.67 11.68
N LEU A 12 -9.04 -1.82 10.47
CA LEU A 12 -8.31 -2.35 9.33
C LEU A 12 -7.18 -1.41 8.90
N LEU A 13 -7.44 -0.10 8.88
CA LEU A 13 -6.43 0.90 8.54
C LEU A 13 -5.29 0.91 9.59
N ASP A 14 -5.60 0.82 10.88
CA ASP A 14 -4.64 0.71 11.97
C ASP A 14 -3.71 -0.52 11.79
N LEU A 15 -4.29 -1.66 11.40
CA LEU A 15 -3.50 -2.85 11.07
C LEU A 15 -2.60 -2.63 9.84
N LEU A 16 -3.07 -1.90 8.83
CA LEU A 16 -2.32 -1.68 7.58
C LEU A 16 -1.23 -0.61 7.69
N GLU A 17 -1.42 0.42 8.51
CA GLU A 17 -0.42 1.47 8.75
C GLU A 17 0.75 0.98 9.61
N SER A 18 0.50 -0.06 10.41
CA SER A 18 1.50 -0.58 11.30
C SER A 18 2.70 -1.20 10.55
N ARG A 19 3.88 -1.10 11.17
CA ARG A 19 5.17 -1.27 10.48
C ARG A 19 5.26 -2.57 9.68
N TYR A 20 5.62 -2.44 8.40
CA TYR A 20 5.77 -3.53 7.41
C TYR A 20 4.48 -4.29 7.03
N ALA A 21 3.27 -3.91 7.48
CA ALA A 21 2.07 -4.69 7.21
C ALA A 21 1.73 -4.81 5.73
N ILE A 22 1.58 -3.68 5.05
CA ILE A 22 1.31 -3.65 3.60
C ILE A 22 2.44 -4.33 2.81
N ARG A 23 3.71 -4.18 3.24
CA ARG A 23 4.86 -4.83 2.59
C ARG A 23 4.78 -6.36 2.66
N VAL A 24 4.39 -6.92 3.80
CA VAL A 24 4.15 -8.37 3.94
C VAL A 24 3.00 -8.83 3.06
N VAL A 25 1.89 -8.07 3.01
CA VAL A 25 0.74 -8.40 2.15
C VAL A 25 1.15 -8.42 0.68
N TRP A 26 1.91 -7.43 0.21
CA TRP A 26 2.40 -7.40 -1.18
C TRP A 26 3.45 -8.47 -1.48
N ALA A 27 4.35 -8.76 -0.54
CA ALA A 27 5.35 -9.82 -0.73
C ALA A 27 4.72 -11.19 -0.97
N LEU A 28 3.53 -11.45 -0.42
CA LEU A 28 2.78 -12.70 -0.58
C LEU A 28 1.68 -12.63 -1.65
N SER A 29 1.58 -11.53 -2.41
CA SER A 29 0.45 -11.28 -3.30
C SER A 29 0.46 -12.10 -4.60
N ASP A 30 1.60 -12.71 -4.95
CA ASP A 30 1.73 -13.63 -6.09
C ASP A 30 1.14 -15.02 -5.81
N GLY A 31 0.73 -15.28 -4.56
CA GLY A 31 0.09 -16.51 -4.11
C GLY A 31 1.05 -17.64 -3.76
N HIS A 32 2.36 -17.49 -4.00
CA HIS A 32 3.32 -18.53 -3.65
C HIS A 32 3.63 -18.49 -2.15
N PRO A 33 3.61 -19.65 -1.46
CA PRO A 33 4.02 -19.70 -0.07
C PRO A 33 5.52 -19.36 0.05
N GLN A 34 5.87 -18.54 1.05
CA GLN A 34 7.26 -18.16 1.33
C GLN A 34 7.68 -18.63 2.72
N THR A 35 8.86 -19.23 2.82
CA THR A 35 9.50 -19.47 4.12
C THR A 35 9.75 -18.15 4.85
N PHE A 36 9.93 -18.20 6.17
CA PHE A 36 10.23 -16.99 6.95
C PHE A 36 11.42 -16.21 6.39
N ARG A 37 12.50 -16.92 6.01
CA ARG A 37 13.72 -16.32 5.47
C ARG A 37 13.45 -15.62 4.14
N LEU A 38 12.81 -16.31 3.19
CA LEU A 38 12.48 -15.71 1.90
C LEU A 38 11.57 -14.49 2.07
N LEU A 39 10.56 -14.59 2.95
CA LEU A 39 9.65 -13.47 3.23
C LEU A 39 10.37 -12.28 3.85
N GLN A 40 11.35 -12.51 4.74
CA GLN A 40 12.18 -11.45 5.29
C GLN A 40 12.94 -10.68 4.21
N ASP A 41 13.53 -11.41 3.26
CA ASP A 41 14.26 -10.84 2.13
C ASP A 41 13.30 -10.07 1.19
N SER A 42 12.16 -10.67 0.84
CA SER A 42 11.09 -10.04 0.03
C SER A 42 10.54 -8.77 0.66
N VAL A 43 10.38 -8.75 1.99
CA VAL A 43 9.90 -7.57 2.72
C VAL A 43 10.99 -6.50 2.74
N GLY A 44 12.27 -6.84 2.90
CA GLY A 44 13.42 -5.93 2.78
C GLY A 44 13.64 -4.99 3.98
N GLY A 45 14.77 -5.17 4.68
CA GLY A 45 15.18 -4.31 5.81
C GLY A 45 14.41 -4.52 7.12
N VAL A 46 13.59 -5.58 7.19
CA VAL A 46 12.84 -5.94 8.41
C VAL A 46 13.69 -6.83 9.31
N THR A 47 13.69 -6.54 10.62
CA THR A 47 14.35 -7.42 11.59
C THR A 47 13.49 -8.66 11.86
N PRO A 48 14.09 -9.81 12.24
CA PRO A 48 13.33 -11.03 12.53
C PRO A 48 12.21 -10.83 13.56
N ASN A 49 12.48 -10.09 14.63
CA ASN A 49 11.47 -9.81 15.66
C ASN A 49 10.30 -8.98 15.11
N THR A 50 10.58 -7.97 14.30
CA THR A 50 9.54 -7.13 13.67
C THR A 50 8.68 -7.94 12.71
N LEU A 51 9.30 -8.79 11.88
CA LEU A 51 8.56 -9.67 10.97
C LEU A 51 7.69 -10.68 11.74
N ASN A 52 8.20 -11.24 12.85
CA ASN A 52 7.45 -12.17 13.67
C ASN A 52 6.20 -11.52 14.29
N THR A 53 6.35 -10.32 14.87
CA THR A 53 5.21 -9.54 15.38
C THR A 53 4.19 -9.30 14.27
N ARG A 54 4.66 -8.85 13.10
CA ARG A 54 3.78 -8.57 11.97
C ARG A 54 3.01 -9.81 11.51
N LEU A 55 3.69 -10.95 11.38
CA LEU A 55 3.07 -12.21 10.96
C LEU A 55 2.04 -12.69 12.00
N LYS A 56 2.28 -12.49 13.30
CA LYS A 56 1.30 -12.82 14.34
C LYS A 56 0.03 -11.97 14.20
N GLU A 57 0.17 -10.66 14.01
CA GLU A 57 -0.97 -9.74 13.83
C GLU A 57 -1.78 -10.05 12.57
N LEU A 58 -1.12 -10.23 11.42
CA LEU A 58 -1.79 -10.56 10.16
C LEU A 58 -2.45 -11.95 10.18
N ARG A 59 -1.90 -12.91 10.93
CA ARG A 59 -2.53 -14.22 11.16
C ARG A 59 -3.74 -14.11 12.08
N ALA A 60 -3.66 -13.33 13.16
CA ALA A 60 -4.79 -13.06 14.04
C ALA A 60 -5.95 -12.39 13.28
N ALA A 61 -5.62 -11.51 12.32
CA ALA A 61 -6.59 -10.88 11.41
C ALA A 61 -7.07 -11.78 10.26
N ARG A 62 -6.66 -13.05 10.20
CA ARG A 62 -7.00 -14.02 9.12
C ARG A 62 -6.59 -13.59 7.71
N LEU A 63 -5.62 -12.69 7.57
CA LEU A 63 -5.11 -12.24 6.26
C LEU A 63 -3.94 -13.11 5.76
N VAL A 64 -3.16 -13.64 6.68
CA VAL A 64 -2.02 -14.54 6.40
C VAL A 64 -2.26 -15.87 7.09
N GLU A 65 -1.81 -16.95 6.47
CA GLU A 65 -1.74 -18.28 7.07
C GLU A 65 -0.34 -18.86 6.90
N HIS A 66 -0.02 -19.86 7.73
CA HIS A 66 1.25 -20.58 7.68
C HIS A 66 0.95 -22.08 7.55
N GLY A 67 1.40 -22.68 6.45
CA GLY A 67 1.29 -24.11 6.18
C GLY A 67 2.67 -24.78 6.12
N GLY A 68 2.71 -26.04 5.65
CA GLY A 68 3.96 -26.79 5.51
C GLY A 68 5.00 -26.11 4.63
N ASP A 69 4.56 -25.40 3.59
CA ASP A 69 5.44 -24.74 2.61
C ASP A 69 5.78 -23.28 2.97
N GLY A 70 5.28 -22.76 4.10
CA GLY A 70 5.52 -21.41 4.59
C GLY A 70 4.28 -20.52 4.67
N TYR A 71 4.50 -19.21 4.64
CA TYR A 71 3.48 -18.17 4.76
C TYR A 71 2.86 -17.84 3.41
N ARG A 72 1.53 -17.70 3.37
CA ARG A 72 0.78 -17.23 2.20
C ARG A 72 -0.40 -16.37 2.63
N LEU A 73 -0.96 -15.62 1.68
CA LEU A 73 -2.25 -14.96 1.91
C LEU A 73 -3.38 -15.99 1.98
N THR A 74 -4.33 -15.75 2.86
CA THR A 74 -5.64 -16.41 2.79
C THR A 74 -6.44 -15.86 1.61
N SER A 75 -7.60 -16.44 1.28
CA SER A 75 -8.50 -15.87 0.27
C SER A 75 -8.92 -14.42 0.61
N GLN A 76 -9.11 -14.11 1.90
CA GLN A 76 -9.41 -12.75 2.37
C GLN A 76 -8.20 -11.82 2.23
N GLY A 77 -7.00 -12.29 2.58
CA GLY A 77 -5.76 -11.54 2.39
C GLY A 77 -5.49 -11.22 0.91
N ALA A 78 -5.74 -12.16 0.02
CA ALA A 78 -5.60 -11.97 -1.42
C ALA A 78 -6.63 -10.96 -1.97
N ASP A 79 -7.87 -10.97 -1.46
CA ASP A 79 -8.85 -9.93 -1.83
C ASP A 79 -8.42 -8.54 -1.37
N LEU A 80 -7.91 -8.43 -0.14
CA LEU A 80 -7.37 -7.17 0.38
C LEU A 80 -6.18 -6.69 -0.46
N ALA A 81 -5.25 -7.58 -0.82
CA ALA A 81 -4.10 -7.24 -1.66
C ALA A 81 -4.53 -6.64 -3.00
N ARG A 82 -5.52 -7.24 -3.68
CA ARG A 82 -6.08 -6.70 -4.93
C ARG A 82 -6.67 -5.30 -4.74
N ARG A 83 -7.43 -5.08 -3.66
CA ARG A 83 -8.00 -3.75 -3.36
C ARG A 83 -6.92 -2.71 -3.10
N LEU A 84 -5.85 -3.08 -2.39
CA LEU A 84 -4.70 -2.20 -2.17
C LEU A 84 -4.00 -1.83 -3.48
N THR A 85 -3.94 -2.74 -4.46
CA THR A 85 -3.43 -2.41 -5.80
C THR A 85 -4.28 -1.34 -6.48
N GLU A 86 -5.61 -1.41 -6.38
CA GLU A 86 -6.49 -0.35 -6.92
C GLU A 86 -6.25 1.00 -6.23
N VAL A 87 -6.10 1.00 -4.90
CA VAL A 87 -5.76 2.20 -4.13
C VAL A 87 -4.42 2.78 -4.57
N GLN A 88 -3.40 1.94 -4.81
CA GLN A 88 -2.10 2.38 -5.30
C GLN A 88 -2.18 3.02 -6.69
N ARG A 89 -2.98 2.44 -7.61
CA ARG A 89 -3.23 3.04 -8.93
C ARG A 89 -3.92 4.39 -8.82
N PHE A 90 -4.91 4.50 -7.95
CA PHE A 90 -5.58 5.78 -7.67
C PHE A 90 -4.58 6.81 -7.12
N ALA A 91 -3.82 6.45 -6.08
CA ALA A 91 -2.84 7.33 -5.44
C ALA A 91 -1.79 7.82 -6.44
N SER A 92 -1.35 6.96 -7.37
CA SER A 92 -0.41 7.33 -8.43
C SER A 92 -1.00 8.39 -9.37
N LYS A 93 -2.25 8.22 -9.82
CA LYS A 93 -2.93 9.19 -10.68
C LYS A 93 -3.19 10.52 -9.95
N TRP A 94 -3.60 10.45 -8.69
CA TRP A 94 -3.83 11.60 -7.83
C TRP A 94 -2.54 12.40 -7.61
N SER A 95 -1.42 11.73 -7.32
CA SER A 95 -0.10 12.37 -7.17
C SER A 95 0.33 13.09 -8.46
N GLN A 96 0.13 12.49 -9.63
CA GLN A 96 0.42 13.14 -10.92
C GLN A 96 -0.45 14.38 -11.17
N GLN A 97 -1.72 14.36 -10.73
CA GLN A 97 -2.60 15.54 -10.83
C GLN A 97 -2.08 16.70 -9.96
N LEU A 98 -1.68 16.42 -8.73
CA LEU A 98 -1.09 17.43 -7.84
C LEU A 98 0.19 18.05 -8.44
N ALA A 99 1.07 17.21 -9.00
CA ALA A 99 2.31 17.68 -9.64
C ALA A 99 2.03 18.59 -10.85
N ARG A 100 1.03 18.25 -11.68
CA ARG A 100 0.60 19.09 -12.80
C ARG A 100 0.07 20.44 -12.34
N SER A 101 -0.82 20.46 -11.34
CA SER A 101 -1.35 21.69 -10.76
C SER A 101 -0.23 22.59 -10.21
N HIS A 102 0.79 22.00 -9.57
CA HIS A 102 1.95 22.74 -9.08
C HIS A 102 2.80 23.33 -10.22
N SER A 103 3.00 22.59 -11.31
CA SER A 103 3.76 23.06 -12.49
C SER A 103 3.05 24.17 -13.30
N MET A 104 1.71 24.14 -13.36
CA MET A 104 0.93 25.19 -14.03
C MET A 104 0.92 26.50 -13.22
N ALA A 105 0.96 26.42 -11.89
CA ALA A 105 1.03 27.60 -11.02
C ALA A 105 2.40 28.29 -11.03
N THR A 106 3.46 27.60 -11.47
CA THR A 106 4.85 28.11 -11.51
C THR A 106 5.31 28.52 -12.91
N ALA A 107 4.50 28.34 -13.95
CA ALA A 107 4.84 28.81 -15.30
C ALA A 107 4.71 30.34 -15.39
N PRO A 108 5.75 31.07 -15.86
CA PRO A 108 5.64 32.52 -16.03
C PRO A 108 4.58 32.85 -17.09
N SER A 109 3.64 33.71 -16.73
CA SER A 109 2.64 34.26 -17.64
C SER A 109 3.32 34.94 -18.83
N ARG A 110 3.33 34.29 -20.00
CA ARG A 110 3.74 34.90 -21.26
C ARG A 110 2.58 35.74 -21.80
N ALA A 111 2.45 36.96 -21.29
CA ALA A 111 1.63 38.04 -21.86
C ALA A 111 2.34 39.36 -21.50
N SER A 112 2.70 40.30 -22.38
CA SER A 112 2.43 40.53 -23.79
C SER A 112 3.57 41.41 -24.31
N ALA A 113 4.21 41.08 -25.44
CA ALA A 113 5.10 42.03 -26.10
C ALA A 113 4.25 43.06 -26.86
N PRO A 114 4.48 44.38 -26.73
CA PRO A 114 3.74 45.37 -27.50
C PRO A 114 4.11 45.22 -28.97
N ARG A 115 3.10 45.10 -29.84
CA ARG A 115 3.28 45.35 -31.28
C ARG A 115 3.55 46.86 -31.44
N LEU A 116 4.81 47.25 -31.57
CA LEU A 116 5.15 48.56 -32.11
C LEU A 116 4.71 48.59 -33.58
N GLY A 117 3.70 49.40 -33.85
CA GLY A 117 3.27 49.72 -35.20
C GLY A 117 4.07 50.87 -35.81
N ALA A 118 4.09 50.85 -37.14
CA ALA A 118 4.35 51.93 -38.11
C ALA A 118 5.68 52.69 -38.02
#